data_AF-F6MF51-F1
#
_entry.id   AF-F6MF51-F1
#
_cell.length_a   1.000
_cell.length_b   1.000
_cell.length_c   1.000
_cell.angle_alpha   90.00
_cell.angle_beta   90.00
_cell.angle_gamma   90.00
#
_symmetry.space_group_name_H-M   'P 1'
#
loop_
_entity.id
_entity.type
_entity.pdbx_description
1 polymer ?
#
loop_
_entity_poly.entity_id
_entity_poly.type
_entity_poly.pdbx_seq_one_letter_code
_entity_poly.pdbx_strand_id
1 'polypeptide(L)'
;EEVSEYCSHMIGSGHLRSLQRLIDSQRETSCQITFEFVDQEQLKDPVCYLKKAFLLVQDIMEDTMRFRDNTPNAIAIVQLQELSLRLKSCFTKDYEEHDEACVRTFYETPLQLLEKVKNVSNETKNLLDKDWNIFSKNCNNSFAECSSQDVVTKPDCNCL
;
A
#
# COMPACT_ATOMS: atom_id res chain seq x y z
N GLU A 1 12.89 -11.45 -12.58
CA GLU A 1 13.49 -11.99 -11.34
C GLU A 1 12.74 -13.24 -10.97
N GLU A 2 13.44 -14.26 -10.49
CA GLU A 2 12.82 -15.51 -10.03
C GLU A 2 12.37 -15.31 -8.58
N VAL A 3 11.07 -15.41 -8.34
CA VAL A 3 10.51 -15.37 -6.97
C VAL A 3 11.01 -16.63 -6.25
N SER A 4 11.34 -16.51 -4.96
CA SER A 4 11.90 -17.62 -4.18
C SER A 4 11.15 -17.81 -2.87
N GLU A 5 11.27 -19.02 -2.31
CA GLU A 5 10.58 -19.47 -1.10
C GLU A 5 10.78 -18.54 0.10
N TYR A 6 11.86 -17.73 0.15
CA TYR A 6 12.07 -16.76 1.23
C TYR A 6 10.91 -15.76 1.39
N CYS A 7 10.11 -15.52 0.34
CA CYS A 7 8.96 -14.63 0.36
C CYS A 7 7.89 -15.04 1.40
N SER A 8 7.73 -16.34 1.69
CA SER A 8 6.72 -16.86 2.65
C SER A 8 6.94 -16.41 4.09
N HIS A 9 8.14 -15.93 4.44
CA HIS A 9 8.50 -15.63 5.84
C HIS A 9 8.97 -14.20 6.05
N MET A 10 8.91 -13.34 5.02
CA MET A 10 9.43 -11.97 5.13
C MET A 10 8.57 -11.07 6.02
N ILE A 11 7.24 -11.14 5.87
CA ILE A 11 6.34 -10.35 6.72
C ILE A 11 6.14 -11.06 8.06
N GLY A 12 7.03 -10.79 9.00
CA GLY A 12 6.90 -11.26 10.39
C GLY A 12 5.77 -10.57 11.17
N SER A 13 5.29 -11.24 12.23
CA SER A 13 4.27 -10.70 13.16
C SER A 13 4.72 -9.44 13.90
N GLY A 14 6.04 -9.24 14.03
CA GLY A 14 6.63 -8.01 14.58
C GLY A 14 6.26 -6.77 13.75
N HIS A 15 6.30 -6.88 12.42
CA HIS A 15 5.93 -5.78 11.52
C HIS A 15 4.45 -5.40 11.68
N LEU A 16 3.55 -6.39 11.73
CA LEU A 16 2.12 -6.16 11.94
C LEU A 16 1.83 -5.53 13.30
N ARG A 17 2.57 -5.92 14.34
CA ARG A 17 2.47 -5.30 15.67
C ARG A 17 2.96 -3.85 15.67
N SER A 18 4.02 -3.54 14.91
CA SER A 18 4.47 -2.15 14.73
C SER A 18 3.41 -1.30 14.04
N LEU A 19 2.77 -1.81 12.98
CA LEU A 19 1.63 -1.14 12.32
C LEU A 19 0.46 -0.91 13.28
N GLN A 20 0.11 -1.90 14.10
CA GLN A 20 -0.93 -1.73 15.11
C GLN A 20 -0.57 -0.63 16.12
N ARG A 21 0.67 -0.58 16.59
CA ARG A 21 1.13 0.49 17.50
C ARG A 21 1.09 1.86 16.84
N LEU A 22 1.39 1.96 15.55
CA LEU A 22 1.24 3.22 14.81
C LEU A 22 -0.21 3.72 14.88
N ILE A 23 -1.18 2.83 14.62
CA ILE A 23 -2.62 3.11 14.71
C ILE A 23 -3.02 3.50 16.12
N ASP A 24 -2.67 2.67 17.12
CA ASP A 24 -3.05 2.89 18.52
C ASP A 24 -2.48 4.19 19.11
N SER A 25 -1.35 4.66 18.57
CA SER A 25 -0.72 5.92 18.97
C SER A 25 -1.31 7.17 18.30
N GLN A 26 -2.15 7.00 17.28
CA GLN A 26 -2.80 8.13 16.63
C GLN A 26 -3.93 8.68 17.49
N ARG A 27 -4.08 10.00 17.45
CA ARG A 27 -5.24 10.66 18.02
C ARG A 27 -6.45 10.46 17.13
N GLU A 28 -7.57 10.03 17.70
CA GLU A 28 -8.87 10.06 17.04
C GLU A 28 -9.25 11.52 16.68
N THR A 29 -9.53 11.75 15.41
CA THR A 29 -9.79 13.08 14.85
C THR A 29 -10.68 12.97 13.62
N SER A 30 -11.50 14.00 13.37
CA SER A 30 -12.25 14.17 12.12
C SER A 30 -11.42 14.81 11.00
N CYS A 31 -10.14 15.12 11.25
CA CYS A 31 -9.23 15.66 10.25
C CYS A 31 -9.07 14.65 9.10
N GLN A 32 -9.28 15.12 7.87
CA GLN A 32 -9.13 14.33 6.65
C GLN A 32 -7.88 14.78 5.90
N ILE A 33 -7.25 13.83 5.23
CA ILE A 33 -6.10 14.01 4.36
C ILE A 33 -6.41 13.44 2.98
N THR A 34 -5.65 13.90 2.00
CA THR A 34 -5.74 13.42 0.62
C THR A 34 -4.57 12.49 0.34
N PHE A 35 -4.85 11.31 -0.22
CA PHE A 35 -3.83 10.36 -0.66
C PHE A 35 -4.36 9.53 -1.83
N GLU A 36 -3.46 9.01 -2.64
CA GLU A 36 -3.78 8.07 -3.72
C GLU A 36 -3.73 6.64 -3.22
N PHE A 37 -4.72 5.84 -3.59
CA PHE A 37 -4.76 4.42 -3.24
C PHE A 37 -5.54 3.62 -4.28
N VAL A 38 -5.42 2.29 -4.21
CA VAL A 38 -6.15 1.40 -5.11
C VAL A 38 -7.65 1.47 -4.86
N ASP A 39 -8.42 1.62 -5.94
CA ASP A 39 -9.87 1.57 -5.92
C ASP A 39 -10.36 0.12 -5.96
N GLN A 40 -10.76 -0.39 -4.79
CA GLN A 40 -11.25 -1.76 -4.65
C GLN A 40 -12.54 -2.03 -5.46
N GLU A 41 -13.31 -0.99 -5.78
CA GLU A 41 -14.52 -1.15 -6.61
C GLU A 41 -14.16 -1.50 -8.07
N GLN A 42 -13.02 -1.02 -8.55
CA GLN A 42 -12.53 -1.27 -9.91
C GLN A 42 -11.67 -2.54 -9.96
N LEU A 43 -10.76 -2.72 -8.99
CA LEU A 43 -9.84 -3.85 -8.97
C LEU A 43 -10.28 -4.91 -7.95
N LYS A 44 -11.17 -5.80 -8.40
CA LYS A 44 -11.80 -6.83 -7.54
C LYS A 44 -10.97 -8.09 -7.35
N ASP A 45 -10.03 -8.38 -8.25
CA ASP A 45 -9.15 -9.53 -8.11
C ASP A 45 -8.23 -9.33 -6.89
N PRO A 46 -8.30 -10.18 -5.86
CA PRO A 46 -7.62 -9.92 -4.59
C PRO A 46 -6.10 -9.96 -4.71
N VAL A 47 -5.55 -10.80 -5.61
CA VAL A 47 -4.09 -10.89 -5.81
C VAL A 47 -3.60 -9.63 -6.53
N CYS A 48 -4.28 -9.20 -7.58
CA CYS A 48 -3.91 -8.00 -8.33
C CYS A 48 -4.15 -6.72 -7.53
N TYR A 49 -5.21 -6.66 -6.72
CA TYR A 49 -5.43 -5.58 -5.76
C TYR A 49 -4.26 -5.42 -4.80
N LEU A 50 -3.83 -6.51 -4.15
CA LEU A 50 -2.71 -6.45 -3.20
C LEU A 50 -1.38 -6.16 -3.90
N LYS A 51 -1.16 -6.71 -5.10
CA LYS A 51 0.02 -6.44 -5.92
C LYS A 51 0.13 -4.94 -6.24
N LYS A 52 -0.97 -4.30 -6.65
CA LYS A 52 -1.03 -2.86 -6.92
C LYS A 52 -0.91 -2.04 -5.64
N ALA A 53 -1.65 -2.40 -4.60
CA ALA A 53 -1.70 -1.65 -3.35
C ALA A 53 -0.36 -1.68 -2.61
N PHE A 54 0.37 -2.80 -2.69
CA PHE A 54 1.68 -2.91 -2.08
C PHE A 54 2.67 -1.88 -2.62
N LEU A 55 2.64 -1.57 -3.92
CA LEU A 55 3.48 -0.53 -4.52
C LEU A 55 3.13 0.86 -3.96
N LEU A 56 1.85 1.23 -3.97
CA LEU A 56 1.39 2.53 -3.43
C LEU A 56 1.64 2.68 -1.93
N VAL A 57 1.62 1.58 -1.16
CA VAL A 57 1.98 1.60 0.26
C VAL A 57 3.44 2.03 0.46
N GLN A 58 4.35 1.72 -0.49
CA GLN A 58 5.74 2.20 -0.40
C GLN A 58 5.80 3.73 -0.48
N ASP A 59 5.11 4.30 -1.47
CA ASP A 59 5.06 5.75 -1.68
C ASP A 59 4.39 6.46 -0.50
N ILE A 60 3.28 5.89 0.02
CA ILE A 60 2.59 6.40 1.21
C ILE A 60 3.50 6.42 2.44
N MET A 61 4.33 5.39 2.63
CA MET A 61 5.25 5.34 3.76
C MET A 61 6.31 6.44 3.69
N GLU A 62 6.76 6.79 2.48
CA GLU A 62 7.74 7.86 2.25
C GLU A 62 7.13 9.27 2.34
N ASP A 63 5.99 9.47 1.70
CA ASP A 63 5.43 10.81 1.51
C ASP A 63 4.41 11.22 2.56
N THR A 64 3.67 10.27 3.14
CA THR A 64 2.53 10.57 4.00
C THR A 64 2.76 10.17 5.46
N MET A 65 3.33 8.99 5.72
CA MET A 65 3.50 8.46 7.09
C MET A 65 4.75 9.03 7.79
N ARG A 66 4.80 10.35 7.93
CA ARG A 66 5.98 11.06 8.48
C ARG A 66 5.88 11.25 9.99
N PHE A 67 6.94 10.87 10.68
CA PHE A 67 7.09 11.03 12.12
C PHE A 67 8.39 11.77 12.43
N ARG A 68 8.47 12.39 13.61
CA ARG A 68 9.71 13.05 14.05
C ARG A 68 10.84 12.02 14.16
N ASP A 69 12.02 12.39 13.68
CA ASP A 69 13.20 11.52 13.67
C ASP A 69 13.50 10.91 15.04
N ASN A 70 14.01 9.68 15.01
CA ASN A 70 14.39 8.88 16.19
C ASN A 70 13.25 8.59 17.18
N THR A 71 11.99 8.86 16.83
CA THR A 71 10.84 8.38 17.59
C THR A 71 10.56 6.90 17.31
N PRO A 72 9.89 6.17 18.22
CA PRO A 72 9.51 4.78 17.97
C PRO A 72 8.73 4.58 16.68
N ASN A 73 7.86 5.53 16.32
CA ASN A 73 7.06 5.47 15.10
C ASN A 73 7.92 5.71 13.85
N ALA A 74 8.86 6.67 13.88
CA ALA A 74 9.80 6.87 12.77
C ALA A 74 10.65 5.62 12.52
N ILE A 75 11.17 5.00 13.59
CA ILE A 75 11.95 3.75 13.50
C ILE A 75 11.09 2.62 12.91
N ALA A 76 9.83 2.52 13.30
CA ALA A 76 8.91 1.52 12.75
C ALA A 76 8.66 1.71 11.24
N ILE A 77 8.52 2.95 10.76
CA ILE A 77 8.37 3.24 9.33
C ILE A 77 9.62 2.82 8.55
N VAL A 78 10.81 3.14 9.05
CA VAL A 78 12.08 2.73 8.41
C VAL A 78 12.15 1.20 8.27
N GLN A 79 11.80 0.45 9.32
CA GLN A 79 11.77 -1.01 9.26
C GLN A 79 10.78 -1.55 8.23
N LEU A 80 9.61 -0.91 8.10
CA LEU A 80 8.60 -1.28 7.11
C LEU A 80 9.05 -0.95 5.68
N GLN A 81 9.74 0.17 5.47
CA GLN A 81 10.34 0.53 4.19
C GLN A 81 11.46 -0.45 3.79
N GLU A 82 12.35 -0.81 4.73
CA GLU A 82 13.37 -1.84 4.50
C GLU A 82 12.77 -3.20 4.13
N LEU A 83 11.69 -3.59 4.82
CA LEU A 83 10.93 -4.79 4.48
C LEU A 83 10.34 -4.70 3.08
N SER A 84 9.77 -3.55 2.71
CA SER A 84 9.19 -3.33 1.39
C SER A 84 10.21 -3.46 0.26
N LEU A 85 11.43 -2.95 0.45
CA LEU A 85 12.53 -3.12 -0.50
C LEU A 85 12.90 -4.59 -0.70
N ARG A 86 12.92 -5.39 0.38
CA ARG A 86 13.20 -6.84 0.30
C ARG A 86 12.07 -7.61 -0.37
N LEU A 87 10.82 -7.21 -0.11
CA LEU A 87 9.62 -7.78 -0.72
C LEU A 87 9.51 -7.52 -2.21
N LYS A 88 10.16 -6.48 -2.75
CA LYS A 88 10.04 -6.10 -4.17
C LYS A 88 10.29 -7.25 -5.14
N SER A 89 11.28 -8.09 -4.87
CA SER A 89 11.61 -9.28 -5.69
C SER A 89 10.59 -10.42 -5.58
N CYS A 90 9.63 -10.36 -4.66
CA CYS A 90 8.49 -11.27 -4.58
C CYS A 90 7.34 -10.89 -5.52
N PHE A 91 7.37 -9.67 -6.09
CA PHE A 91 6.36 -9.17 -7.00
C PHE A 91 6.95 -9.05 -8.40
N THR A 92 6.45 -9.85 -9.33
CA THR A 92 6.84 -9.72 -10.74
C THR A 92 6.31 -8.40 -11.31
N LYS A 93 7.11 -7.72 -12.14
CA LYS A 93 6.66 -6.49 -12.81
C LYS A 93 5.56 -6.80 -13.83
N ASP A 94 4.50 -5.98 -13.79
CA ASP A 94 3.49 -5.87 -14.84
C ASP A 94 3.89 -4.75 -15.82
N TYR A 95 3.06 -4.43 -16.82
CA TYR A 95 3.36 -3.35 -17.78
C TYR A 95 3.30 -1.96 -17.13
N GLU A 96 4.33 -1.13 -17.39
CA GLU A 96 4.44 0.25 -16.85
C GLU A 96 3.29 1.17 -17.31
N GLU A 97 2.62 0.86 -18.43
CA GLU A 97 1.43 1.60 -18.90
C GLU A 97 0.27 1.59 -17.88
N HIS A 98 0.28 0.65 -16.93
CA HIS A 98 -0.77 0.53 -15.92
C HIS A 98 -0.40 1.15 -14.57
N ASP A 99 0.64 1.97 -14.48
CA ASP A 99 1.13 2.55 -13.22
C ASP A 99 0.09 3.47 -12.54
N GLU A 100 -0.77 4.15 -13.28
CA GLU A 100 -1.88 4.97 -12.73
C GLU A 100 -3.24 4.25 -12.75
N ALA A 101 -3.32 3.07 -13.40
CA ALA A 101 -4.58 2.32 -13.50
C ALA A 101 -5.08 1.82 -12.14
N CYS A 102 -6.40 1.81 -11.96
CA CYS A 102 -7.07 1.37 -10.73
C CYS A 102 -6.74 2.22 -9.49
N VAL A 103 -6.13 3.40 -9.66
CA VAL A 103 -5.80 4.31 -8.56
C VAL A 103 -6.81 5.44 -8.54
N ARG A 104 -7.21 5.86 -7.34
CA ARG A 104 -7.97 7.09 -7.16
C ARG A 104 -7.53 7.85 -5.93
N THR A 105 -7.91 9.12 -5.90
CA THR A 105 -7.75 9.97 -4.74
C THR A 105 -8.80 9.63 -3.67
N PHE A 106 -8.33 9.45 -2.44
CA PHE A 106 -9.16 9.29 -1.25
C PHE A 106 -9.10 10.57 -0.40
N TYR A 107 -10.22 10.88 0.26
CA TYR A 107 -10.32 11.96 1.24
C TYR A 107 -10.82 11.36 2.57
N GLU A 108 -9.88 10.85 3.35
CA GLU A 108 -10.14 10.04 4.54
C GLU A 108 -9.25 10.47 5.71
N THR A 109 -9.53 10.00 6.91
CA THR A 109 -8.71 10.30 8.10
C THR A 109 -7.36 9.57 8.06
N PRO A 110 -6.33 10.06 8.76
CA PRO A 110 -5.05 9.35 8.91
C PRO A 110 -5.20 7.93 9.48
N LEU A 111 -6.16 7.72 10.39
CA LEU A 111 -6.48 6.40 10.95
C LEU A 111 -6.96 5.43 9.86
N GLN A 112 -7.83 5.88 8.96
CA GLN A 112 -8.32 5.06 7.84
C GLN A 112 -7.19 4.71 6.86
N LEU A 113 -6.27 5.64 6.58
CA LEU A 113 -5.07 5.36 5.80
C LEU A 113 -4.22 4.27 6.45
N LEU A 114 -3.93 4.38 7.75
CA LEU A 114 -3.13 3.39 8.47
C LEU A 114 -3.79 2.01 8.50
N GLU A 115 -5.11 1.94 8.65
CA GLU A 115 -5.84 0.66 8.56
C GLU A 115 -5.76 0.04 7.16
N LYS A 116 -5.82 0.85 6.08
CA LYS A 116 -5.57 0.33 4.72
C LYS A 116 -4.17 -0.26 4.57
N VAL A 117 -3.14 0.45 5.04
CA VAL A 117 -1.74 -0.02 5.01
C VAL A 117 -1.56 -1.31 5.81
N LYS A 118 -2.14 -1.39 7.01
CA LYS A 118 -2.13 -2.59 7.85
C LYS A 118 -2.84 -3.75 7.18
N ASN A 119 -4.02 -3.53 6.59
CA ASN A 119 -4.77 -4.58 5.91
C ASN A 119 -4.01 -5.12 4.69
N VAL A 120 -3.39 -4.26 3.87
CA VAL A 120 -2.53 -4.71 2.76
C VAL A 120 -1.39 -5.58 3.29
N SER A 121 -0.71 -5.14 4.36
CA SER A 121 0.40 -5.90 4.95
C SER A 121 -0.05 -7.25 5.50
N ASN A 122 -1.21 -7.30 6.16
CA ASN A 122 -1.78 -8.52 6.73
C ASN A 122 -2.19 -9.52 5.65
N GLU A 123 -2.93 -9.07 4.63
CA GLU A 123 -3.40 -9.96 3.58
C GLU A 123 -2.26 -10.41 2.66
N THR A 124 -1.27 -9.54 2.40
CA THR A 124 -0.05 -9.92 1.68
C THR A 124 0.69 -11.04 2.42
N LYS A 125 0.83 -10.92 3.75
CA LYS A 125 1.40 -11.99 4.57
C LYS A 125 0.59 -13.28 4.43
N ASN A 126 -0.73 -13.22 4.59
CA ASN A 126 -1.60 -14.39 4.54
C ASN A 126 -1.53 -15.14 3.21
N LEU A 127 -1.36 -14.41 2.10
CA LEU A 127 -1.18 -15.03 0.78
C LEU A 127 0.22 -15.63 0.62
N LEU A 128 1.28 -14.92 1.01
CA LEU A 128 2.66 -15.42 0.92
C LEU A 128 2.91 -16.65 1.80
N ASP A 129 2.28 -16.71 2.98
CA ASP A 129 2.34 -17.88 3.87
C ASP A 129 1.77 -19.14 3.20
N LYS A 130 0.77 -18.98 2.32
CA LYS A 130 0.08 -20.09 1.63
C LYS A 130 0.77 -20.46 0.32
N ASP A 131 1.19 -19.45 -0.44
CA ASP A 131 1.85 -19.60 -1.73
C ASP A 131 2.85 -18.44 -1.90
N TRP A 132 4.13 -18.75 -1.73
CA TRP A 132 5.21 -17.78 -1.84
C TRP A 132 5.35 -17.19 -3.26
N ASN A 133 4.81 -17.86 -4.28
CA ASN A 133 4.86 -17.45 -5.67
C ASN A 133 3.57 -16.73 -6.14
N ILE A 134 2.60 -16.50 -5.25
CA ILE A 134 1.28 -15.96 -5.60
C ILE A 134 1.34 -14.61 -6.36
N PHE A 135 2.34 -13.78 -6.07
CA PHE A 135 2.53 -12.47 -6.69
C PHE A 135 3.40 -12.51 -7.97
N SER A 136 3.70 -13.72 -8.47
CA SER A 136 4.15 -13.93 -9.84
C SER A 136 3.02 -13.87 -10.87
N LYS A 137 1.77 -13.74 -10.41
CA LYS A 137 0.59 -13.59 -11.28
C LYS A 137 0.73 -12.35 -12.15
N ASN A 138 0.48 -12.50 -13.45
CA ASN A 138 0.34 -11.37 -14.38
C ASN A 138 -1.03 -10.70 -14.15
N CYS A 139 -0.99 -9.40 -13.86
CA CYS A 139 -2.18 -8.61 -13.53
C CYS A 139 -2.56 -7.60 -14.61
N ASN A 140 -1.89 -7.61 -15.78
CA ASN A 140 -2.16 -6.67 -16.88
C ASN A 140 -3.63 -6.63 -17.28
N ASN A 141 -4.27 -7.80 -17.46
CA ASN A 141 -5.68 -7.85 -17.85
C ASN A 141 -6.59 -7.25 -16.76
N SER A 142 -6.31 -7.54 -15.49
CA SER A 142 -7.07 -6.97 -14.38
C SER A 142 -6.88 -5.46 -14.25
N PHE A 143 -5.69 -4.94 -14.58
CA PHE A 143 -5.44 -3.50 -14.59
C PHE A 143 -6.09 -2.79 -15.78
N ALA A 144 -6.12 -3.43 -16.95
CA ALA A 144 -6.76 -2.90 -18.16
C ALA A 144 -8.30 -2.80 -18.03
N GLU A 145 -8.91 -3.57 -17.14
CA GLU A 145 -10.35 -3.49 -16.84
C GLU A 145 -10.74 -2.28 -15.97
N CYS A 146 -9.76 -1.63 -15.33
CA CYS A 146 -10.01 -0.44 -14.53
C CYS A 146 -10.36 0.75 -15.42
N SER A 147 -11.40 1.48 -15.02
CA SER A 147 -11.82 2.68 -15.74
C SER A 147 -10.87 3.81 -15.37
N SER A 148 -10.32 4.52 -16.36
CA SER A 148 -9.61 5.77 -16.07
C SER A 148 -10.59 6.74 -15.40
N GLN A 149 -10.43 7.01 -14.10
CA GLN A 149 -11.19 8.09 -13.48
C GLN A 149 -10.68 9.41 -14.03
N ASP A 150 -11.61 10.19 -14.58
CA ASP A 150 -11.43 11.58 -15.00
C ASP A 150 -10.61 12.34 -13.97
N VAL A 151 -9.57 13.00 -14.46
CA VAL A 151 -8.74 13.96 -13.72
C VAL A 151 -9.69 14.98 -13.09
N VAL A 152 -10.00 14.81 -11.80
CA VAL A 152 -10.68 15.86 -11.04
C VAL A 152 -9.67 16.98 -10.92
N THR A 153 -9.72 17.93 -11.87
CA THR A 153 -9.03 19.20 -11.76
C THR A 153 -9.44 19.81 -10.43
N LYS A 154 -8.48 19.94 -9.51
CA LYS A 154 -8.65 20.74 -8.29
C LYS A 154 -9.19 22.10 -8.73
N PRO A 155 -10.31 22.60 -8.16
CA PRO A 155 -10.64 24.00 -8.33
C PRO A 155 -9.46 24.81 -7.76
N ASP A 156 -8.93 25.74 -8.55
CA ASP A 156 -7.91 26.68 -8.10
C ASP A 156 -8.40 27.33 -6.81
N CYS A 157 -7.69 27.07 -5.71
CA CYS A 157 -7.93 27.76 -4.45
C CYS A 157 -7.61 29.25 -4.67
N ASN A 158 -8.64 30.06 -4.92
CA ASN A 158 -8.57 31.50 -4.74
C ASN A 158 -8.36 31.79 -3.24
N CYS A 159 -7.11 31.96 -2.84
CA CYS A 159 -6.77 32.63 -1.60
C CYS A 159 -7.09 34.12 -1.77
N LEU A 160 -8.25 34.54 -1.26
CA LEU A 160 -8.57 35.95 -0.97
C LEU A 160 -7.90 36.38 0.35
#